data_AF-A0AAV7K8W4-F1
#
_entry.id   AF-A0AAV7K8W4-F1
#
_cell.length_a   1.000
_cell.length_b   1.000
_cell.length_c   1.000
_cell.angle_alpha   90.00
_cell.angle_beta   90.00
_cell.angle_gamma   90.00
#
_symmetry.space_group_name_H-M   'P 1'
#
loop_
_entity.id
_entity.type
_entity.pdbx_description
1 polymer ?
#
loop_
_entity_poly.entity_id
_entity_poly.type
_entity_poly.pdbx_seq_one_letter_code
_entity_poly.pdbx_strand_id
1 'polypeptide(L)'
;MEEKLRDTVESKVNSSTGLCNECTRYQAPENNYTEKLYNTRFQDVEKMIDTTIQICHMRGSVEAQTGSIITVCDELLRLLKMTCYENFELAKKVEQLTDESNREIRRVDDKVKYLDLEQKITKRNLKTVRKKSRTNTPHPYKPPEEPIIKHEHNSNRVITTDYDSLKSLCRSSGKLDLEFMLRMNQLMSDFVQDTHTNELNLPPMGQLECEAVTKLAQVYKLRYRFNKTRAQSSTTYLIKARQTTMPASGEVDLILNSFADMSNNSIDQKQMD
;
A
#
# COMPACT_ATOMS: atom_id res chain seq x y z
N MET A 1 23.32 15.33 -39.62
CA MET A 1 24.14 16.24 -38.79
C MET A 1 23.73 16.16 -37.32
N GLU A 2 22.49 15.80 -37.01
CA GLU A 2 21.98 15.60 -35.64
C GLU A 2 22.42 14.28 -34.98
N GLU A 3 22.76 13.26 -35.76
CA GLU A 3 23.19 11.95 -35.24
C GLU A 3 24.62 12.00 -34.65
N LYS A 4 25.51 12.83 -35.21
CA LYS A 4 26.87 13.06 -34.65
C LYS A 4 26.86 13.83 -33.32
N LEU A 5 25.78 14.54 -32.99
CA LEU A 5 25.67 15.25 -31.71
C LEU A 5 25.25 14.31 -30.56
N ARG A 6 24.48 13.24 -30.83
CA ARG A 6 24.12 12.24 -29.80
C ARG A 6 25.32 11.44 -29.32
N ASP A 7 26.14 10.96 -30.26
CA ASP A 7 27.33 10.16 -29.90
C ASP A 7 28.39 10.98 -29.15
N THR A 8 28.44 12.30 -29.38
CA THR A 8 29.36 13.19 -28.66
C THR A 8 28.87 13.49 -27.23
N VAL A 9 27.55 13.43 -26.98
CA VAL A 9 26.96 13.59 -25.64
C VAL A 9 27.10 12.28 -24.84
N GLU A 10 26.88 11.12 -25.45
CA GLU A 10 27.06 9.82 -24.78
C GLU A 10 28.54 9.50 -24.48
N SER A 11 29.47 9.90 -25.36
CA SER A 11 30.91 9.76 -25.11
C SER A 11 31.43 10.64 -23.96
N LYS A 12 30.82 11.82 -23.74
CA LYS A 12 31.23 12.73 -22.65
C LYS A 12 30.62 12.38 -21.29
N VAL A 13 29.48 11.71 -21.26
CA VAL A 13 28.90 11.21 -19.99
C VAL A 13 29.73 10.06 -19.41
N ASN A 14 30.34 9.22 -20.26
CA ASN A 14 31.19 8.11 -19.81
C ASN A 14 32.63 8.50 -19.44
N SER A 15 33.05 9.75 -19.68
CA SER A 15 34.40 10.26 -19.35
C SER A 15 34.44 11.08 -18.05
N SER A 16 33.31 11.24 -17.36
CA SER A 16 33.17 12.01 -16.12
C SER A 16 33.24 11.15 -14.83
N THR A 17 33.59 9.87 -14.94
CA THR A 17 33.76 8.95 -13.81
C THR A 17 35.07 9.18 -13.01
N GLY A 18 35.77 10.29 -13.25
CA GLY A 18 36.91 10.75 -12.45
C GLY A 18 36.52 11.37 -11.09
N LEU A 19 35.48 10.85 -10.42
CA LEU A 19 35.09 11.32 -9.10
C LEU A 19 35.89 10.56 -8.02
N CYS A 20 36.98 11.20 -7.60
CA CYS A 20 37.50 11.25 -6.24
C CYS A 20 37.66 9.89 -5.51
N ASN A 21 38.83 9.27 -5.69
CA ASN A 21 39.31 8.12 -4.90
C ASN A 21 39.56 8.44 -3.39
N GLU A 22 39.16 9.62 -2.89
CA GLU A 22 39.39 10.07 -1.51
C GLU A 22 38.12 10.13 -0.62
N CYS A 23 36.94 9.74 -1.12
CA CYS A 23 35.71 9.76 -0.30
C CYS A 23 35.54 8.56 0.65
N THR A 24 36.59 7.78 0.91
CA THR A 24 36.55 6.46 1.56
C THR A 24 36.34 6.45 3.09
N ARG A 25 35.80 7.51 3.71
CA ARG A 25 35.69 7.60 5.19
C ARG A 25 34.37 8.10 5.75
N TYR A 26 33.24 7.91 5.07
CA TYR A 26 31.94 8.15 5.69
C TYR A 26 31.03 6.92 5.59
N GLN A 27 30.92 6.19 6.70
CA GLN A 27 29.86 5.20 6.91
C GLN A 27 28.60 5.93 7.37
N ALA A 28 27.51 5.79 6.63
CA ALA A 28 26.20 6.33 6.99
C ALA A 28 25.51 5.45 8.06
N PRO A 29 25.04 6.00 9.20
CA PRO A 29 24.26 5.27 10.19
C PRO A 29 22.74 5.29 9.86
N GLU A 30 22.00 4.35 10.45
CA GLU A 30 20.60 4.04 10.09
C GLU A 30 19.55 5.09 10.54
N ASN A 31 18.82 5.57 9.53
CA ASN A 31 17.46 6.10 9.37
C ASN A 31 16.76 7.03 10.38
N ASN A 32 17.12 7.12 11.66
CA ASN A 32 16.48 8.09 12.59
C ASN A 32 17.47 9.11 13.17
N TYR A 33 18.76 8.79 13.13
CA TYR A 33 19.84 9.68 13.52
C TYR A 33 20.25 10.64 12.40
N THR A 34 20.00 10.25 11.15
CA THR A 34 20.38 10.97 9.92
C THR A 34 19.63 12.29 9.78
N GLU A 35 18.30 12.30 9.91
CA GLU A 35 17.49 13.52 9.72
C GLU A 35 17.87 14.65 10.70
N LYS A 36 18.01 14.31 11.99
CA LYS A 36 18.47 15.28 13.01
C LYS A 36 19.88 15.80 12.71
N LEU A 37 20.78 14.94 12.25
CA LEU A 37 22.14 15.32 11.88
C LEU A 37 22.19 16.24 10.65
N TYR A 38 21.38 15.98 9.60
CA TYR A 38 21.29 16.89 8.45
C TYR A 38 20.71 18.23 8.84
N ASN A 39 19.61 18.25 9.59
CA ASN A 39 19.00 19.49 10.06
C ASN A 39 19.98 20.33 10.88
N THR A 40 20.81 19.68 11.71
CA THR A 40 21.86 20.38 12.48
C THR A 40 22.93 20.96 11.56
N ARG A 41 23.42 20.19 10.57
CA ARG A 41 24.43 20.66 9.61
C ARG A 41 23.94 21.81 8.74
N PHE A 42 22.70 21.79 8.29
CA PHE A 42 22.11 22.90 7.52
C PHE A 42 22.00 24.16 8.37
N GLN A 43 21.53 24.05 9.62
CA GLN A 43 21.48 25.18 10.55
C GLN A 43 22.86 25.78 10.82
N ASP A 44 23.91 24.96 10.88
CA ASP A 44 25.28 25.45 11.07
C ASP A 44 25.79 26.21 9.84
N VAL A 45 25.47 25.74 8.63
CA VAL A 45 25.78 26.47 7.38
C VAL A 45 25.00 27.78 7.28
N GLU A 46 23.72 27.79 7.63
CA GLU A 46 22.91 29.02 7.68
C GLU A 46 23.56 30.07 8.60
N LYS A 47 23.96 29.68 9.81
CA LYS A 47 24.66 30.57 10.74
C LYS A 47 25.99 31.08 10.17
N MET A 48 26.74 30.24 9.46
CA MET A 48 27.99 30.67 8.80
C MET A 48 27.74 31.64 7.65
N ILE A 49 26.68 31.44 6.87
CA ILE A 49 26.26 32.37 5.82
C ILE A 49 25.87 33.71 6.46
N ASP A 50 25.05 33.70 7.50
CA ASP A 50 24.65 34.92 8.23
C ASP A 50 25.86 35.68 8.78
N THR A 51 26.82 34.94 9.37
CA THR A 51 28.07 35.52 9.89
C THR A 51 28.91 36.12 8.76
N THR A 52 29.02 35.43 7.63
CA THR A 52 29.75 35.92 6.45
C THR A 52 29.08 37.16 5.87
N ILE A 53 27.75 37.19 5.78
CA ILE A 53 26.99 38.37 5.35
C ILE A 53 27.27 39.55 6.26
N GLN A 54 27.29 39.36 7.58
CA GLN A 54 27.64 40.42 8.53
C GLN A 54 29.05 40.94 8.30
N ILE A 55 30.04 40.06 8.09
CA ILE A 55 31.43 40.42 7.80
C ILE A 55 31.56 41.20 6.47
N CYS A 56 30.83 40.79 5.44
CA CYS A 56 30.81 41.48 4.15
C CYS A 56 30.17 42.89 4.21
N HIS A 57 29.24 43.12 5.14
CA HIS A 57 28.62 44.45 5.34
C HIS A 57 29.47 45.41 6.17
N MET A 58 30.45 44.92 6.93
CA MET A 58 31.37 45.80 7.66
C MET A 58 32.31 46.50 6.69
N ARG A 59 32.45 47.84 6.82
CA ARG A 59 33.52 48.59 6.14
C ARG A 59 34.86 48.16 6.74
N GLY A 60 35.70 47.46 5.97
CA GLY A 60 36.96 46.93 6.48
C GLY A 60 37.66 45.94 5.56
N SER A 61 38.63 45.21 6.12
CA SER A 61 39.62 44.38 5.43
C SER A 61 38.99 43.40 4.43
N VAL A 62 39.33 43.58 3.14
CA VAL A 62 38.99 42.67 2.04
C VAL A 62 39.45 41.24 2.32
N GLU A 63 40.54 41.07 3.08
CA GLU A 63 41.07 39.77 3.47
C GLU A 63 40.10 38.99 4.37
N ALA A 64 39.48 39.66 5.35
CA ALA A 64 38.49 39.04 6.23
C ALA A 64 37.22 38.65 5.47
N GLN A 65 36.75 39.52 4.58
CA GLN A 65 35.59 39.26 3.72
C GLN A 65 35.83 38.08 2.78
N THR A 66 37.02 38.04 2.15
CA THR A 66 37.42 36.96 1.24
C THR A 66 37.58 35.64 1.99
N GLY A 67 38.20 35.65 3.18
CA GLY A 67 38.36 34.46 4.02
C GLY A 67 37.03 33.85 4.45
N SER A 68 36.07 34.67 4.90
CA SER A 68 34.73 34.20 5.27
C SER A 68 33.98 33.58 4.10
N ILE A 69 34.04 34.19 2.91
CA ILE A 69 33.44 33.63 1.68
C ILE A 69 34.06 32.27 1.34
N ILE A 70 35.39 32.14 1.40
CA ILE A 70 36.08 30.87 1.14
C ILE A 70 35.59 29.77 2.09
N THR A 71 35.47 30.07 3.39
CA THR A 71 34.99 29.09 4.38
C THR A 71 33.57 28.61 4.08
N VAL A 72 32.66 29.52 3.69
CA VAL A 72 31.30 29.13 3.29
C VAL A 72 31.32 28.27 2.02
N CYS A 73 32.11 28.64 1.01
CA CYS A 73 32.25 27.88 -0.22
C CYS A 73 32.81 26.47 0.01
N ASP A 74 33.82 26.33 0.88
CA ASP A 74 34.42 25.04 1.24
C ASP A 74 33.40 24.12 1.91
N GLU A 75 32.58 24.66 2.81
CA GLU A 75 31.56 23.87 3.50
C GLU A 75 30.40 23.49 2.57
N LEU A 76 29.96 24.39 1.69
CA LEU A 76 28.97 24.07 0.66
C LEU A 76 29.49 22.97 -0.28
N LEU A 77 30.77 23.02 -0.67
CA LEU A 77 31.40 21.98 -1.47
C LEU A 77 31.45 20.65 -0.71
N ARG A 78 31.73 20.66 0.60
CA ARG A 78 31.72 19.47 1.45
C ARG A 78 30.32 18.84 1.53
N LEU A 79 29.29 19.63 1.73
CA LEU A 79 27.90 19.16 1.74
C LEU A 79 27.49 18.61 0.38
N LEU A 80 27.82 19.29 -0.71
CA LEU A 80 27.52 18.81 -2.06
C LEU A 80 28.14 17.43 -2.32
N LYS A 81 29.40 17.22 -1.92
CA LYS A 81 30.07 15.92 -2.03
C LYS A 81 29.36 14.82 -1.23
N MET A 82 28.94 15.13 0.00
CA MET A 82 28.18 14.20 0.84
C MET A 82 26.85 13.81 0.19
N THR A 83 26.08 14.80 -0.27
CA THR A 83 24.78 14.56 -0.92
C THR A 83 24.93 13.74 -2.21
N CYS A 84 25.96 14.01 -3.01
CA CYS A 84 26.24 13.21 -4.21
C CYS A 84 26.55 11.75 -3.86
N TYR A 85 27.34 11.49 -2.81
CA TYR A 85 27.65 10.14 -2.37
C TYR A 85 26.41 9.40 -1.85
N GLU A 86 25.61 10.06 -1.03
CA GLU A 86 24.37 9.50 -0.51
C GLU A 86 23.37 9.18 -1.62
N ASN A 87 23.21 10.09 -2.60
CA ASN A 87 22.37 9.84 -3.77
C ASN A 87 22.87 8.65 -4.59
N PHE A 88 24.18 8.49 -4.73
CA PHE A 88 24.76 7.34 -5.41
C PHE A 88 24.48 6.02 -4.67
N GLU A 89 24.69 5.98 -3.35
CA GLU A 89 24.40 4.80 -2.53
C GLU A 89 22.90 4.47 -2.52
N LEU A 90 22.03 5.49 -2.47
CA LEU A 90 20.58 5.32 -2.58
C LEU A 90 20.19 4.77 -3.95
N ALA A 91 20.75 5.29 -5.04
CA ALA A 91 20.49 4.78 -6.39
C ALA A 91 20.86 3.29 -6.51
N LYS A 92 22.03 2.91 -5.98
CA LYS A 92 22.48 1.50 -5.94
C LYS A 92 21.54 0.61 -5.11
N LYS A 93 21.06 1.09 -3.96
CA LYS A 93 20.08 0.35 -3.15
C LYS A 93 18.75 0.18 -3.88
N VAL A 94 18.27 1.21 -4.57
CA VAL A 94 17.04 1.15 -5.39
C VAL A 94 17.20 0.12 -6.51
N GLU A 95 18.33 0.11 -7.20
CA GLU A 95 18.63 -0.87 -8.24
C GLU A 95 18.60 -2.31 -7.69
N GLN A 96 19.27 -2.55 -6.55
CA GLN A 96 19.28 -3.86 -5.88
C GLN A 96 17.88 -4.32 -5.47
N LEU A 97 17.07 -3.43 -4.87
CA LEU A 97 15.70 -3.75 -4.48
C LEU A 97 14.80 -4.01 -5.69
N THR A 98 15.01 -3.28 -6.78
CA THR A 98 14.30 -3.48 -8.04
C THR A 98 14.63 -4.85 -8.63
N ASP A 99 15.89 -5.25 -8.63
CA ASP A 99 16.33 -6.56 -9.09
C ASP A 99 15.75 -7.71 -8.25
N GLU A 100 15.76 -7.57 -6.93
CA GLU A 100 15.19 -8.58 -6.03
C GLU A 100 13.68 -8.70 -6.21
N SER A 101 12.97 -7.56 -6.30
CA SER A 101 11.54 -7.55 -6.59
C SER A 101 11.22 -8.23 -7.94
N ASN A 102 11.99 -7.93 -8.99
CA ASN A 102 11.84 -8.56 -10.30
C ASN A 102 12.14 -10.07 -10.28
N ARG A 103 13.01 -10.54 -9.38
CA ARG A 103 13.24 -11.98 -9.19
C ARG A 103 12.02 -12.63 -8.53
N GLU A 104 11.45 -11.99 -7.52
CA GLU A 104 10.28 -12.52 -6.82
C GLU A 104 9.04 -12.55 -7.72
N ILE A 105 8.80 -11.48 -8.49
CA ILE A 105 7.74 -11.44 -9.50
C ILE A 105 7.85 -12.63 -10.47
N ARG A 106 9.06 -12.93 -10.95
CA ARG A 106 9.29 -14.09 -11.83
C ARG A 106 8.97 -15.42 -11.16
N ARG A 107 9.35 -15.61 -9.88
CA ARG A 107 9.00 -16.82 -9.12
C ARG A 107 7.49 -16.99 -8.96
N VAL A 108 6.78 -15.90 -8.65
CA VAL A 108 5.32 -15.92 -8.52
C VAL A 108 4.66 -16.21 -9.87
N ASP A 109 5.11 -15.58 -10.96
CA ASP A 109 4.61 -15.83 -12.31
C ASP A 109 4.77 -17.30 -12.73
N ASP A 110 5.94 -17.90 -12.46
CA ASP A 110 6.17 -19.33 -12.71
C ASP A 110 5.26 -20.22 -11.86
N LYS A 111 5.01 -19.84 -10.60
CA LYS A 111 4.08 -20.58 -9.73
C LYS A 111 2.64 -20.50 -10.22
N VAL A 112 2.19 -19.34 -10.70
CA VAL A 112 0.86 -19.16 -11.30
C VAL A 112 0.71 -20.04 -12.53
N LYS A 113 1.70 -20.04 -13.44
CA LYS A 113 1.70 -20.91 -14.63
C LYS A 113 1.59 -22.40 -14.26
N TYR A 114 2.30 -22.83 -13.23
CA TYR A 114 2.22 -24.20 -12.72
C TYR A 114 0.82 -24.55 -12.19
N LEU A 115 0.25 -23.69 -11.34
CA LEU A 115 -1.08 -23.90 -10.76
C LEU A 115 -2.18 -23.91 -11.85
N ASP A 116 -2.05 -23.09 -12.88
CA ASP A 116 -2.94 -23.10 -14.04
C ASP A 116 -2.89 -24.42 -14.81
N LEU A 117 -1.70 -25.02 -14.93
CA LEU A 117 -1.53 -26.34 -15.55
C LEU A 117 -2.19 -27.43 -14.70
N GLU A 118 -1.96 -27.44 -13.38
CA GLU A 118 -2.62 -28.37 -12.45
C GLU A 118 -4.14 -28.24 -12.48
N GLN A 119 -4.65 -27.01 -12.53
CA GLN A 119 -6.08 -26.74 -12.62
C GLN A 119 -6.66 -27.28 -13.93
N LYS A 120 -5.95 -27.12 -15.07
CA LYS A 120 -6.35 -27.68 -16.37
C LYS A 120 -6.38 -29.21 -16.33
N ILE A 121 -5.39 -29.86 -15.72
CA ILE A 121 -5.35 -31.33 -15.55
C ILE A 121 -6.52 -31.80 -14.68
N THR A 122 -6.74 -31.17 -13.53
CA THR A 122 -7.84 -31.49 -12.61
C THR A 122 -9.20 -31.35 -13.29
N LYS A 123 -9.42 -30.28 -14.06
CA LYS A 123 -10.64 -30.08 -14.86
C LYS A 123 -10.86 -31.21 -15.88
N ARG A 124 -9.80 -31.70 -16.53
CA ARG A 124 -9.89 -32.85 -17.47
C ARG A 124 -10.26 -34.14 -16.75
N ASN A 125 -9.64 -34.42 -15.60
CA ASN A 125 -9.93 -35.61 -14.79
C ASN A 125 -11.36 -35.59 -14.23
N LEU A 126 -11.86 -34.44 -13.78
CA LEU A 126 -13.26 -34.32 -13.34
C LEU A 126 -14.25 -34.59 -14.48
N LYS A 127 -13.95 -34.15 -15.70
CA LYS A 127 -14.78 -34.44 -16.88
C LYS A 127 -14.83 -35.93 -17.20
N THR A 128 -13.73 -36.67 -17.06
CA THR A 128 -13.71 -38.13 -17.30
C THR A 128 -14.46 -38.89 -16.22
N VAL A 129 -14.31 -38.51 -14.94
CA VAL A 129 -15.07 -39.10 -13.82
C VAL A 129 -16.57 -38.87 -14.00
N ARG A 130 -17.00 -37.64 -14.35
CA ARG A 130 -18.42 -37.33 -14.63
C ARG A 130 -19.01 -38.10 -15.81
N LYS A 131 -18.20 -38.43 -16.83
CA LYS A 131 -18.66 -39.28 -17.94
C LYS A 131 -18.90 -40.72 -17.47
N LYS A 132 -17.99 -41.28 -16.66
CA LYS A 132 -18.11 -42.64 -16.12
C LYS A 132 -19.29 -42.81 -15.15
N SER A 133 -19.64 -41.77 -14.38
CA SER A 133 -20.80 -41.85 -13.47
C SER A 133 -22.15 -41.82 -14.21
N ARG A 134 -22.22 -41.20 -15.39
CA ARG A 134 -23.44 -41.17 -16.22
C ARG A 134 -23.74 -42.49 -16.92
N THR A 135 -22.75 -43.37 -17.13
CA THR A 135 -22.96 -44.69 -17.76
C THR A 135 -23.37 -45.78 -16.77
N ASN A 136 -23.25 -45.52 -15.46
CA ASN A 136 -23.56 -46.50 -14.40
C ASN A 136 -24.86 -46.19 -13.64
N THR A 137 -25.80 -45.42 -14.22
CA THR A 137 -27.12 -45.23 -13.62
C THR A 137 -28.12 -46.24 -14.22
N PRO A 138 -28.65 -47.18 -13.42
CA PRO A 138 -29.81 -47.98 -13.81
C PRO A 138 -31.04 -47.09 -13.98
N HIS A 139 -31.94 -47.55 -14.86
CA HIS A 139 -33.26 -47.02 -15.26
C HIS A 139 -33.97 -46.00 -14.34
N PRO A 140 -34.76 -45.07 -14.93
CA PRO A 140 -35.43 -44.00 -14.20
C PRO A 140 -36.62 -44.57 -13.43
N TYR A 141 -36.55 -44.53 -12.10
CA TYR A 141 -37.74 -44.52 -11.27
C TYR A 141 -38.35 -43.12 -11.34
N LYS A 142 -39.56 -43.01 -11.90
CA LYS A 142 -40.42 -41.83 -11.79
C LYS A 142 -40.81 -41.66 -10.31
N PRO A 143 -40.48 -40.55 -9.64
CA PRO A 143 -41.05 -40.23 -8.34
C PRO A 143 -42.49 -39.74 -8.50
N PRO A 144 -43.38 -39.97 -7.52
CA PRO A 144 -44.72 -39.40 -7.50
C PRO A 144 -44.66 -37.87 -7.40
N GLU A 145 -45.56 -37.20 -8.11
CA GLU A 145 -45.74 -35.75 -8.08
C GLU A 145 -46.15 -35.29 -6.68
N GLU A 146 -45.24 -34.62 -5.97
CA GLU A 146 -45.58 -33.80 -4.80
C GLU A 146 -45.71 -32.32 -5.20
N PRO A 147 -46.63 -31.59 -4.57
CA PRO A 147 -46.99 -30.23 -4.96
C PRO A 147 -45.86 -29.24 -4.64
N ILE A 148 -45.51 -28.48 -5.67
CA ILE A 148 -44.48 -27.45 -5.68
C ILE A 148 -44.94 -26.26 -4.82
N ILE A 149 -44.47 -26.18 -3.58
CA ILE A 149 -44.42 -24.91 -2.84
C ILE A 149 -43.20 -24.13 -3.34
N LYS A 150 -43.46 -23.17 -4.23
CA LYS A 150 -42.46 -22.21 -4.71
C LYS A 150 -42.08 -21.25 -3.58
N HIS A 151 -41.10 -21.61 -2.76
CA HIS A 151 -40.32 -20.62 -2.03
C HIS A 151 -39.13 -20.20 -2.91
N GLU A 152 -39.37 -19.21 -3.77
CA GLU A 152 -38.31 -18.40 -4.38
C GLU A 152 -37.65 -17.56 -3.29
N HIS A 153 -36.71 -18.15 -2.55
CA HIS A 153 -35.64 -17.36 -1.95
C HIS A 153 -34.60 -17.10 -3.01
N ASN A 154 -34.87 -16.08 -3.82
CA ASN A 154 -33.92 -15.45 -4.72
C ASN A 154 -32.86 -14.72 -3.87
N SER A 155 -31.99 -15.49 -3.23
CA SER A 155 -30.79 -15.00 -2.60
C SER A 155 -29.76 -14.83 -3.72
N ASN A 156 -29.81 -13.68 -4.39
CA ASN A 156 -28.68 -13.15 -5.16
C ASN A 156 -27.56 -12.86 -4.16
N ARG A 157 -26.94 -13.94 -3.71
CA ARG A 157 -25.78 -13.91 -2.84
C ARG A 157 -24.64 -13.48 -3.74
N VAL A 158 -24.18 -12.25 -3.56
CA VAL A 158 -22.87 -11.81 -4.02
C VAL A 158 -21.86 -12.76 -3.38
N ILE A 159 -21.47 -13.82 -4.11
CA ILE A 159 -20.38 -14.71 -3.73
C ILE A 159 -19.11 -13.99 -4.16
N THR A 160 -18.75 -12.94 -3.43
CA THR A 160 -17.37 -12.47 -3.43
C THR A 160 -16.63 -13.35 -2.43
N THR A 161 -15.52 -13.94 -2.86
CA THR A 161 -14.56 -14.68 -2.01
C THR A 161 -14.14 -13.89 -0.76
N ASP A 162 -14.32 -12.58 -0.78
CA ASP A 162 -13.98 -11.65 0.29
C ASP A 162 -14.98 -11.64 1.45
N TYR A 163 -16.22 -12.10 1.25
CA TYR A 163 -17.22 -12.15 2.32
C TYR A 163 -16.85 -13.16 3.42
N ASP A 164 -16.45 -14.37 3.03
CA ASP A 164 -16.02 -15.41 3.97
C ASP A 164 -14.70 -15.04 4.65
N SER A 165 -13.80 -14.38 3.92
CA SER A 165 -12.55 -13.79 4.43
C SER A 165 -12.79 -12.67 5.44
N LEU A 166 -13.79 -11.81 5.23
CA LEU A 166 -14.19 -10.80 6.21
C LEU A 166 -14.77 -11.44 7.47
N LYS A 167 -15.60 -12.47 7.32
CA LYS A 167 -16.18 -13.20 8.46
C LYS A 167 -15.12 -13.84 9.35
N SER A 168 -14.00 -14.30 8.79
CA SER A 168 -12.87 -14.79 9.59
C SER A 168 -12.13 -13.68 10.33
N LEU A 169 -12.07 -12.46 9.79
CA LEU A 169 -11.39 -11.32 10.43
C LEU A 169 -12.23 -10.69 11.56
N CYS A 170 -13.56 -10.69 11.44
CA CYS A 170 -14.49 -10.09 12.40
C CYS A 170 -14.53 -10.75 13.80
N ARG A 171 -13.68 -11.74 14.07
CA ARG A 171 -13.71 -12.57 15.29
C ARG A 171 -12.38 -12.61 16.05
N SER A 172 -11.31 -12.11 15.47
CA SER A 172 -9.95 -12.52 15.87
C SER A 172 -9.31 -11.66 16.93
N SER A 173 -9.69 -10.39 17.08
CA SER A 173 -9.09 -9.55 18.10
C SER A 173 -9.98 -8.34 18.37
N GLY A 174 -10.14 -7.92 19.62
CA GLY A 174 -10.76 -6.63 19.95
C GLY A 174 -9.97 -5.41 19.44
N LYS A 175 -9.10 -5.59 18.43
CA LYS A 175 -8.33 -4.57 17.73
C LYS A 175 -8.76 -4.56 16.27
N LEU A 176 -8.96 -3.36 15.73
CA LEU A 176 -9.26 -3.17 14.32
C LEU A 176 -7.96 -3.35 13.52
N ASP A 177 -7.95 -4.30 12.58
CA ASP A 177 -6.79 -4.58 11.73
C ASP A 177 -6.88 -3.77 10.41
N LEU A 178 -5.73 -3.34 9.90
CA LEU A 178 -5.64 -2.68 8.58
C LEU A 178 -6.11 -3.63 7.48
N GLU A 179 -5.82 -4.94 7.60
CA GLU A 179 -6.27 -5.95 6.64
C GLU A 179 -7.80 -6.00 6.55
N PHE A 180 -8.50 -5.87 7.68
CA PHE A 180 -9.97 -5.80 7.71
C PHE A 180 -10.47 -4.58 6.94
N MET A 181 -9.87 -3.41 7.16
CA MET A 181 -10.29 -2.17 6.50
C MET A 181 -10.06 -2.20 5.00
N LEU A 182 -8.94 -2.77 4.54
CA LEU A 182 -8.63 -2.94 3.13
C LEU A 182 -9.64 -3.87 2.44
N ARG A 183 -9.98 -5.00 3.07
CA ARG A 183 -11.00 -5.92 2.53
C ARG A 183 -12.39 -5.32 2.53
N MET A 184 -12.75 -4.56 3.56
CA MET A 184 -14.03 -3.87 3.62
C MET A 184 -14.13 -2.80 2.53
N ASN A 185 -13.04 -2.07 2.28
CA ASN A 185 -12.98 -1.09 1.20
C ASN A 185 -13.15 -1.73 -0.17
N GLN A 186 -12.47 -2.85 -0.42
CA GLN A 186 -12.64 -3.61 -1.66
C GLN A 186 -14.10 -4.06 -1.83
N LEU A 187 -14.70 -4.64 -0.79
CA LEU A 187 -16.08 -5.10 -0.82
C LEU A 187 -17.07 -3.95 -1.10
N MET A 188 -16.88 -2.78 -0.50
CA MET A 188 -17.73 -1.61 -0.74
C MET A 188 -17.55 -1.07 -2.16
N SER A 189 -16.32 -1.03 -2.68
CA SER A 189 -16.05 -0.63 -4.07
C SER A 189 -16.78 -1.55 -5.05
N ASP A 190 -16.62 -2.86 -4.89
CA ASP A 190 -17.27 -3.86 -5.76
C ASP A 190 -18.79 -3.76 -5.64
N PHE A 191 -19.30 -3.61 -4.42
CA PHE A 191 -20.71 -3.40 -4.19
C PHE A 191 -21.22 -2.15 -4.90
N VAL A 192 -20.55 -1.00 -4.80
CA VAL A 192 -20.96 0.26 -5.43
C VAL A 192 -20.97 0.14 -6.96
N GLN A 193 -20.00 -0.56 -7.54
CA GLN A 193 -19.93 -0.80 -8.98
C GLN A 193 -20.99 -1.78 -9.50
N ASP A 194 -21.46 -2.71 -8.68
CA ASP A 194 -22.47 -3.70 -9.09
C ASP A 194 -23.87 -3.10 -9.30
N THR A 195 -24.28 -2.90 -10.54
CA THR A 195 -25.61 -2.33 -10.86
C THR A 195 -26.81 -3.18 -10.45
N HIS A 196 -26.62 -4.46 -10.11
CA HIS A 196 -27.72 -5.39 -9.84
C HIS A 196 -28.08 -5.51 -8.36
N THR A 197 -27.13 -5.19 -7.46
CA THR A 197 -27.32 -5.34 -6.02
C THR A 197 -27.54 -3.98 -5.35
N ASN A 198 -28.68 -3.81 -4.68
CA ASN A 198 -29.03 -2.57 -3.98
C ASN A 198 -28.75 -2.61 -2.48
N GLU A 199 -28.63 -3.81 -1.90
CA GLU A 199 -28.39 -4.01 -0.48
C GLU A 199 -27.31 -5.08 -0.27
N LEU A 200 -26.35 -4.79 0.60
CA LEU A 200 -25.30 -5.69 1.01
C LEU A 200 -25.43 -5.97 2.51
N ASN A 201 -25.59 -7.23 2.86
CA ASN A 201 -25.60 -7.68 4.25
C ASN A 201 -24.18 -8.01 4.68
N LEU A 202 -23.67 -7.38 5.74
CA LEU A 202 -22.33 -7.62 6.28
C LEU A 202 -22.37 -8.68 7.40
N PRO A 203 -21.24 -9.39 7.63
CA PRO A 203 -21.16 -10.32 8.75
C PRO A 203 -21.35 -9.60 10.10
N PRO A 204 -21.76 -10.32 11.15
CA PRO A 204 -21.83 -9.75 12.49
C PRO A 204 -20.44 -9.26 12.92
N MET A 205 -20.37 -8.02 13.39
CA MET A 205 -19.14 -7.32 13.73
C MET A 205 -19.21 -6.75 15.15
N GLY A 206 -18.05 -6.52 15.74
CA GLY A 206 -17.89 -5.80 17.01
C GLY A 206 -18.19 -4.31 16.88
N GLN A 207 -18.23 -3.60 18.01
CA GLN A 207 -18.55 -2.17 18.02
C GLN A 207 -17.53 -1.32 17.24
N LEU A 208 -16.23 -1.54 17.47
CA LEU A 208 -15.16 -0.80 16.79
C LEU A 208 -15.19 -1.00 15.27
N GLU A 209 -15.44 -2.23 14.83
CA GLU A 209 -15.61 -2.56 13.41
C GLU A 209 -16.83 -1.85 12.81
N CYS A 210 -17.97 -1.86 13.52
CA CYS A 210 -19.17 -1.15 13.08
C CYS A 210 -18.91 0.37 12.93
N GLU A 211 -18.18 0.97 13.87
CA GLU A 211 -17.80 2.39 13.81
C GLU A 211 -16.87 2.68 12.61
N ALA A 212 -15.89 1.83 12.35
CA ALA A 212 -14.98 1.97 11.21
C ALA A 212 -15.71 1.79 9.86
N VAL A 213 -16.55 0.77 9.75
CA VAL A 213 -17.44 0.52 8.59
C VAL A 213 -18.35 1.71 8.35
N THR A 214 -18.85 2.36 9.40
CA THR A 214 -19.69 3.56 9.27
C THR A 214 -18.94 4.71 8.62
N LYS A 215 -17.71 4.99 9.08
CA LYS A 215 -16.86 6.05 8.50
C LYS A 215 -16.58 5.77 7.02
N LEU A 216 -16.26 4.51 6.69
CA LEU A 216 -15.99 4.12 5.32
C LEU A 216 -17.26 4.22 4.44
N ALA A 217 -18.41 3.75 4.93
CA ALA A 217 -19.68 3.84 4.22
C ALA A 217 -20.08 5.31 3.91
N GLN A 218 -19.75 6.24 4.80
CA GLN A 218 -19.99 7.68 4.58
C GLN A 218 -19.21 8.22 3.38
N VAL A 219 -17.96 7.79 3.19
CA VAL A 219 -17.12 8.18 2.04
C VAL A 219 -17.73 7.70 0.72
N TYR A 220 -18.25 6.48 0.68
CA TYR A 220 -19.03 5.95 -0.46
C TYR A 220 -20.46 6.52 -0.55
N LYS A 221 -20.87 7.38 0.39
CA LYS A 221 -22.23 7.92 0.53
C LYS A 221 -23.31 6.83 0.56
N LEU A 222 -22.98 5.69 1.15
CA LEU A 222 -23.89 4.57 1.38
C LEU A 222 -24.76 4.83 2.59
N ARG A 223 -26.01 4.36 2.55
CA ARG A 223 -26.85 4.28 3.75
C ARG A 223 -26.51 3.01 4.50
N TYR A 224 -26.56 3.06 5.83
CA TYR A 224 -26.33 1.88 6.66
C TYR A 224 -27.46 1.70 7.67
N ARG A 225 -27.73 0.44 8.04
CA ARG A 225 -28.67 0.08 9.11
C ARG A 225 -28.04 -0.96 10.02
N PHE A 226 -28.11 -0.71 11.33
CA PHE A 226 -27.69 -1.66 12.35
C PHE A 226 -28.89 -2.37 12.93
N ASN A 227 -28.89 -3.70 12.87
CA ASN A 227 -29.88 -4.50 13.57
C ASN A 227 -29.22 -5.06 14.84
N LYS A 228 -29.63 -4.52 16.00
CA LYS A 228 -29.15 -4.98 17.31
C LYS A 228 -29.90 -6.26 17.69
N THR A 229 -29.29 -7.40 17.39
CA THR A 229 -29.72 -8.67 17.98
C THR A 229 -29.24 -8.76 19.42
N ARG A 230 -30.07 -9.35 20.31
CA ARG A 230 -29.87 -9.43 21.79
C ARG A 230 -28.52 -10.03 22.24
N ALA A 231 -27.76 -10.62 21.32
CA ALA A 231 -26.43 -11.19 21.54
C ALA A 231 -25.36 -10.34 20.83
N GLN A 232 -24.87 -9.30 21.52
CA GLN A 232 -23.60 -8.52 21.37
C GLN A 232 -22.97 -8.21 19.99
N SER A 233 -23.54 -8.66 18.87
CA SER A 233 -23.03 -8.52 17.51
C SER A 233 -24.15 -7.93 16.65
N SER A 234 -23.86 -6.76 16.07
CA SER A 234 -24.82 -6.05 15.24
C SER A 234 -24.63 -6.49 13.79
N THR A 235 -25.72 -6.92 13.16
CA THR A 235 -25.71 -7.13 11.70
C THR A 235 -25.86 -5.77 11.02
N THR A 236 -25.02 -5.51 10.03
CA THR A 236 -24.96 -4.22 9.34
C THR A 236 -25.36 -4.38 7.90
N TYR A 237 -26.34 -3.60 7.46
CA TYR A 237 -26.76 -3.54 6.06
C TYR A 237 -26.22 -2.27 5.44
N LEU A 238 -25.58 -2.38 4.28
CA LEU A 238 -25.26 -1.24 3.43
C LEU A 238 -26.27 -1.18 2.28
N ILE A 239 -26.77 0.01 1.99
CA ILE A 239 -27.84 0.24 1.03
C ILE A 239 -27.39 1.34 0.08
N LYS A 240 -27.51 1.10 -1.23
CA LYS A 240 -27.28 2.11 -2.25
C LYS A 240 -28.36 3.18 -2.18
N ALA A 241 -27.94 4.43 -2.12
CA ALA A 241 -28.80 5.59 -2.25
C ALA A 241 -28.56 6.27 -3.59
N ARG A 242 -29.43 7.21 -3.97
CA ARG A 242 -29.26 8.02 -5.19
C ARG A 242 -27.92 8.78 -5.25
N GLN A 243 -27.37 9.08 -4.07
CA GLN A 243 -26.12 9.81 -3.88
C GLN A 243 -24.88 8.90 -3.76
N THR A 244 -25.05 7.58 -3.84
CA THR A 244 -23.95 6.63 -3.75
C THR A 244 -23.01 6.81 -4.94
N THR A 245 -21.74 7.04 -4.65
CA THR A 245 -20.70 7.30 -5.65
C THR A 245 -19.39 6.67 -5.22
N MET A 246 -18.53 6.37 -6.19
CA MET A 246 -17.12 6.09 -5.89
C MET A 246 -16.48 7.32 -5.24
N PRO A 247 -15.65 7.13 -4.20
CA PRO A 247 -14.95 8.23 -3.56
C PRO A 247 -13.87 8.82 -4.46
N ALA A 248 -13.46 10.05 -4.16
CA ALA A 248 -12.34 10.67 -4.86
C ALA A 248 -11.02 9.99 -4.46
N SER A 249 -10.01 10.07 -5.33
CA SER A 249 -8.67 9.55 -5.04
C SER A 249 -8.12 10.21 -3.76
N GLY A 250 -7.63 9.41 -2.82
CA GLY A 250 -7.09 9.86 -1.53
C GLY A 250 -8.07 9.95 -0.36
N GLU A 251 -9.40 9.99 -0.58
CA GLU A 251 -10.37 10.10 0.53
C GLU A 251 -10.39 8.86 1.44
N VAL A 252 -10.26 7.68 0.83
CA VAL A 252 -10.18 6.42 1.56
C VAL A 252 -8.85 6.32 2.31
N ASP A 253 -7.76 6.80 1.71
CA ASP A 253 -6.41 6.71 2.28
C ASP A 253 -6.30 7.51 3.59
N LEU A 254 -7.00 8.64 3.71
CA LEU A 254 -7.09 9.41 4.95
C LEU A 254 -7.71 8.59 6.10
N ILE A 255 -8.72 7.78 5.79
CA ILE A 255 -9.35 6.90 6.77
C ILE A 255 -8.39 5.75 7.11
N LEU A 256 -7.77 5.12 6.12
CA LEU A 256 -6.84 4.00 6.33
C LEU A 256 -5.60 4.41 7.12
N ASN A 257 -5.03 5.58 6.87
CA ASN A 257 -3.87 6.11 7.59
C ASN A 257 -4.17 6.32 9.08
N SER A 258 -5.39 6.77 9.42
CA SER A 258 -5.79 6.92 10.82
C SER A 258 -5.78 5.60 11.61
N PHE A 259 -5.84 4.46 10.93
CA PHE A 259 -5.76 3.13 11.54
C PHE A 259 -4.33 2.58 11.58
N ALA A 260 -3.48 2.93 10.61
CA ALA A 260 -2.06 2.57 10.63
C ALA A 260 -1.34 3.17 11.85
N ASP A 261 -1.69 4.40 12.22
CA ASP A 261 -1.12 5.07 13.40
C ASP A 261 -1.58 4.43 14.73
N MET A 262 -2.81 3.90 14.78
CA MET A 262 -3.33 3.20 15.95
C MET A 262 -2.70 1.82 16.17
N SER A 263 -2.32 1.11 15.09
CA SER A 263 -1.61 -0.16 15.23
C SER A 263 -0.22 0.01 15.86
N ASN A 264 0.50 1.09 15.53
CA ASN A 264 1.85 1.35 16.01
C ASN A 264 1.90 1.76 17.49
N ASN A 265 0.94 2.56 17.95
CA ASN A 265 0.89 2.99 19.37
C ASN A 265 0.53 1.87 20.35
N SER A 266 0.07 0.71 19.88
CA SER A 266 -0.32 -0.41 20.74
C SER A 266 0.81 -1.42 21.03
N ILE A 267 2.00 -1.19 20.48
CA ILE A 267 3.22 -1.98 20.75
C ILE A 267 4.01 -1.37 21.92
N ASP A 268 4.02 -0.06 22.07
CA ASP A 268 4.80 0.63 23.11
C ASP A 268 4.24 0.51 24.53
N GLN A 269 2.98 0.09 24.69
CA GLN A 269 2.37 -0.12 26.02
C GLN A 269 2.58 -1.53 26.60
N LYS A 270 3.30 -2.42 25.91
CA LYS A 270 3.62 -3.77 26.43
C LYS A 270 5.05 -3.94 26.96
N GLN A 271 5.84 -2.86 27.06
CA GLN A 271 7.18 -2.86 27.65
C GLN A 271 7.30 -2.10 28.98
N MET A 272 6.18 -1.70 29.58
CA MET A 272 6.15 -1.21 30.96
C MET A 272 5.03 -1.89 31.72
N ASP A 273 5.25 -3.16 32.06
CA ASP A 273 4.71 -3.83 33.26
C ASP A 273 5.65 -4.99 33.60
#